data_AF-A0AAN8PVC6-F1
#
_entry.id   AF-A0AAN8PVC6-F1
#
_cell.length_a   1.000
_cell.length_b   1.000
_cell.length_c   1.000
_cell.angle_alpha   90.00
_cell.angle_beta   90.00
_cell.angle_gamma   90.00
#
_symmetry.space_group_name_H-M   'P 1'
#
loop_
_entity.id
_entity.type
_entity.pdbx_description
1 polymer ?
#
loop_
_entity_poly.entity_id
_entity_poly.type
_entity_poly.pdbx_seq_one_letter_code
_entity_poly.pdbx_strand_id
1 'polypeptide(L)'
;MLKFSLSCDLTTCPQYCTCDIKNENLTVDCSRNARKQSPVTVPICENVSLLINVSSNELTELVIRRYEQYTTVILDASNNQIRTISSELKNRVLLNELNIENNSLEKIPMDLKSSFENMQTVHLKNNSWKCDCELDWLVSLIKSSIIEKENKFTDIDMVTCSNPKELVNIKLKDFDSQCDSHDGKDKSALKPWQIVLIVFGILFYLSLASAIGFCIVLRRRIRITAN
;
A
#
# COMPACT_ATOMS: atom_id res chain seq x y z
N MET A 1 9.17 46.46 -11.13
CA MET A 1 8.44 45.21 -11.45
C MET A 1 9.47 44.16 -11.77
N LEU A 2 9.66 43.16 -10.90
CA LEU A 2 10.55 42.03 -11.17
C LEU A 2 9.85 41.11 -12.17
N LYS A 3 10.36 41.06 -13.41
CA LYS A 3 10.05 39.97 -14.35
C LYS A 3 10.71 38.71 -13.78
N PHE A 4 9.95 37.84 -13.13
CA PHE A 4 10.36 36.46 -12.95
C PHE A 4 10.37 35.83 -14.36
N SER A 5 11.52 35.85 -15.02
CA SER A 5 11.68 35.01 -16.21
C SER A 5 11.72 33.56 -15.73
N LEU A 6 10.80 32.72 -16.21
CA LEU A 6 10.92 31.27 -16.09
C LEU A 6 12.32 30.86 -16.59
N SER A 7 13.18 30.39 -15.68
CA SER A 7 14.48 29.84 -16.04
C SER A 7 14.32 28.34 -16.17
N CYS A 8 14.13 27.87 -17.41
CA CYS A 8 14.17 26.45 -17.74
C CYS A 8 15.48 26.15 -18.45
N ASP A 9 16.32 25.30 -17.86
CA ASP A 9 17.54 24.83 -18.49
C ASP A 9 17.30 23.49 -19.21
N LEU A 10 16.90 23.57 -20.48
CA LEU A 10 16.68 22.41 -21.33
C LEU A 10 17.98 21.71 -21.77
N THR A 11 19.17 22.26 -21.49
CA THR A 11 20.44 21.63 -21.88
C THR A 11 20.70 20.31 -21.16
N THR A 12 20.04 20.10 -20.02
CA THR A 12 20.11 18.87 -19.21
C THR A 12 19.11 17.79 -19.65
N CYS A 13 18.43 17.99 -20.79
CA CYS A 13 17.58 16.99 -21.41
C CYS A 13 18.38 15.70 -21.69
N PRO A 14 17.89 14.50 -21.30
CA PRO A 14 18.61 13.27 -21.57
C PRO A 14 18.77 13.02 -23.07
N GLN A 15 19.93 12.46 -23.46
CA GLN A 15 20.33 12.26 -24.86
C GLN A 15 19.29 11.52 -25.74
N TYR A 16 18.46 10.67 -25.13
CA TYR A 16 17.47 9.84 -25.81
C TYR A 16 16.03 10.28 -25.57
N CYS A 17 15.86 11.46 -25.00
CA CYS A 17 14.56 12.04 -24.75
C CYS A 17 14.39 13.30 -25.60
N THR A 18 13.14 13.66 -25.84
CA THR A 18 12.76 14.97 -26.37
C THR A 18 12.20 15.80 -25.24
N CYS A 19 12.76 16.98 -25.00
CA CYS A 19 12.27 17.91 -24.00
C CYS A 19 11.69 19.15 -24.69
N ASP A 20 10.46 19.51 -24.31
CA ASP A 20 9.74 20.65 -24.87
C ASP A 20 8.99 21.38 -23.77
N ILE A 21 8.90 22.71 -23.88
CA ILE A 21 8.16 23.54 -22.93
C ILE A 21 7.11 24.38 -23.64
N LYS A 22 5.85 24.20 -23.25
CA LYS A 22 4.70 24.93 -23.81
C LYS A 22 3.75 25.32 -22.70
N ASN A 23 3.41 26.62 -22.64
CA ASN A 23 2.44 27.15 -21.68
C ASN A 23 2.72 26.68 -20.24
N GLU A 24 3.96 26.81 -19.77
CA GLU A 24 4.37 26.40 -18.40
C GLU A 24 4.23 24.89 -18.13
N ASN A 25 4.22 24.06 -19.18
CA ASN A 25 4.28 22.61 -19.08
C ASN A 25 5.57 22.11 -19.76
N LEU A 26 6.49 21.60 -18.95
CA LEU A 26 7.68 20.88 -19.39
C LEU A 26 7.30 19.43 -19.67
N THR A 27 7.49 18.99 -20.90
CA THR A 27 7.37 17.60 -21.32
C THR A 27 8.76 17.01 -21.51
N VAL A 28 9.03 15.86 -20.90
CA VAL A 28 10.24 15.05 -21.09
C VAL A 28 9.80 13.69 -21.62
N ASP A 29 9.83 13.52 -22.94
CA ASP A 29 9.42 12.28 -23.61
C ASP A 29 10.63 11.40 -23.93
N CYS A 30 10.75 10.31 -23.19
CA CYS A 30 11.75 9.25 -23.32
C CYS A 30 11.13 7.93 -23.81
N SER A 31 9.87 7.93 -24.24
CA SER A 31 9.13 6.72 -24.57
C SER A 31 9.67 6.01 -25.82
N ARG A 32 9.40 4.71 -25.97
CA ARG A 32 9.68 3.94 -27.21
C ARG A 32 11.14 3.95 -27.66
N ASN A 33 12.08 3.87 -26.72
CA ASN A 33 13.52 3.93 -26.97
C ASN A 33 14.28 2.67 -26.51
N ALA A 34 13.57 1.57 -26.22
CA ALA A 34 14.13 0.28 -25.74
C ALA A 34 15.08 0.44 -24.53
N ARG A 35 14.78 1.39 -23.64
CA ARG A 35 15.64 1.71 -22.49
C ARG A 35 15.40 0.75 -21.34
N LYS A 36 16.50 0.31 -20.70
CA LYS A 36 16.47 -0.57 -19.52
C LYS A 36 16.55 0.18 -18.19
N GLN A 37 16.86 1.48 -18.24
CA GLN A 37 17.03 2.34 -17.06
C GLN A 37 16.28 3.66 -17.26
N SER A 38 15.71 4.18 -16.16
CA SER A 38 15.07 5.49 -16.12
C SER A 38 16.07 6.61 -16.44
N PRO A 39 15.64 7.76 -17.00
CA PRO A 39 16.51 8.91 -17.18
C PRO A 39 17.10 9.37 -15.84
N VAL A 40 18.42 9.63 -15.86
CA VAL A 40 19.16 10.06 -14.66
C VAL A 40 18.86 11.52 -14.32
N THR A 41 18.67 12.36 -15.33
CA THR A 41 18.42 13.80 -15.17
C THR A 41 17.16 14.20 -15.92
N VAL A 42 16.50 15.26 -15.46
CA VAL A 42 15.44 15.96 -16.20
C VAL A 42 15.71 17.46 -16.12
N PRO A 43 15.27 18.27 -17.11
CA PRO A 43 15.47 19.72 -17.09
C PRO A 43 14.95 20.40 -15.85
N ILE A 44 15.78 21.19 -15.19
CA ILE A 44 15.39 21.95 -13.99
C ILE A 44 14.63 23.20 -14.42
N CYS A 45 13.40 23.29 -13.94
CA CYS A 45 12.51 24.43 -14.13
C CYS A 45 11.78 24.73 -12.83
N GLU A 46 11.52 26.01 -12.57
CA GLU A 46 10.74 26.45 -11.41
C GLU A 46 9.34 26.88 -11.83
N ASN A 47 8.35 26.56 -11.00
CA ASN A 47 6.96 26.99 -11.16
C ASN A 47 6.28 26.52 -12.47
N VAL A 48 6.69 25.37 -12.99
CA VAL A 48 6.08 24.73 -14.17
C VAL A 48 5.53 23.35 -13.82
N SER A 49 4.57 22.86 -14.60
CA SER A 49 4.16 21.46 -14.56
C SER A 49 5.19 20.60 -15.28
N LEU A 50 5.45 19.41 -14.78
CA LEU A 50 6.36 18.43 -15.36
C LEU A 50 5.59 17.17 -15.78
N LEU A 51 5.71 16.79 -17.05
CA LEU A 51 5.28 15.50 -17.57
C LEU A 51 6.51 14.71 -17.99
N ILE A 52 6.74 13.57 -17.35
CA ILE A 52 7.78 12.62 -17.72
C ILE A 52 7.12 11.40 -18.35
N ASN A 53 7.45 11.10 -19.60
CA ASN A 53 6.98 9.90 -20.29
C ASN A 53 8.15 8.94 -20.53
N VAL A 54 8.20 7.85 -19.78
CA VAL A 54 9.16 6.75 -19.96
C VAL A 54 8.47 5.46 -20.41
N SER A 55 7.22 5.56 -20.88
CA SER A 55 6.41 4.41 -21.29
C SER A 55 6.98 3.65 -22.49
N SER A 56 6.52 2.42 -22.68
CA SER A 56 6.89 1.59 -23.85
C SER A 56 8.41 1.40 -23.98
N ASN A 57 9.07 1.04 -22.88
CA ASN A 57 10.51 0.77 -22.79
C ASN A 57 10.74 -0.65 -22.21
N GLU A 58 11.96 -0.95 -21.77
CA GLU A 58 12.34 -2.23 -21.15
C GLU A 58 12.78 -2.02 -19.68
N LEU A 59 12.21 -1.03 -19.00
CA LEU A 59 12.58 -0.72 -17.62
C LEU A 59 12.23 -1.88 -16.69
N THR A 60 13.17 -2.30 -15.84
CA THR A 60 12.92 -3.32 -14.80
C THR A 60 12.73 -2.72 -13.40
N GLU A 61 13.19 -1.49 -13.21
CA GLU A 61 13.06 -0.71 -12.00
C GLU A 61 12.65 0.71 -12.38
N LEU A 62 11.69 1.26 -11.63
CA LEU A 62 11.34 2.67 -11.72
C LEU A 62 12.02 3.42 -10.57
N VAL A 63 12.87 4.39 -10.91
CA VAL A 63 13.51 5.26 -9.92
C VAL A 63 12.79 6.59 -9.89
N ILE A 64 12.11 6.88 -8.77
CA ILE A 64 11.45 8.16 -8.56
C ILE A 64 12.42 9.14 -7.90
N ARG A 65 12.56 10.32 -8.49
CA ARG A 65 13.49 11.39 -8.08
C ARG A 65 12.77 12.53 -7.37
N ARG A 66 13.54 13.51 -6.89
CA ARG A 66 13.01 14.75 -6.30
C ARG A 66 12.46 15.68 -7.38
N TYR A 67 11.19 16.09 -7.23
CA TYR A 67 10.50 17.02 -8.14
C TYR A 67 9.87 18.21 -7.39
N GLU A 68 10.46 18.64 -6.28
CA GLU A 68 9.89 19.66 -5.37
C GLU A 68 9.77 21.07 -6.00
N GLN A 69 10.51 21.35 -7.07
CA GLN A 69 10.51 22.64 -7.78
C GLN A 69 9.35 22.83 -8.77
N TYR A 70 8.64 21.75 -9.09
CA TYR A 70 7.54 21.77 -10.05
C TYR A 70 6.20 21.92 -9.33
N THR A 71 5.22 22.54 -9.99
CA THR A 71 3.88 22.75 -9.43
C THR A 71 3.04 21.47 -9.46
N THR A 72 3.21 20.69 -10.52
CA THR A 72 2.51 19.43 -10.79
C THR A 72 3.48 18.46 -11.45
N VAL A 73 3.44 17.18 -11.08
CA VAL A 73 4.28 16.15 -11.69
C VAL A 73 3.45 14.94 -12.10
N ILE A 74 3.54 14.60 -13.39
CA ILE A 74 2.89 13.46 -14.02
C ILE A 74 3.99 12.53 -14.53
N LEU A 75 3.96 11.27 -14.13
CA LEU A 75 4.91 10.25 -14.56
C LEU A 75 4.19 9.07 -15.22
N ASP A 76 4.42 8.89 -16.51
CA ASP A 76 3.97 7.71 -17.26
C ASP A 76 5.12 6.73 -17.44
N ALA A 77 5.06 5.61 -16.73
CA ALA A 77 5.97 4.49 -16.82
C ALA A 77 5.28 3.19 -17.30
N SER A 78 4.12 3.33 -17.95
CA SER A 78 3.34 2.20 -18.45
C SER A 78 4.07 1.39 -19.52
N ASN A 79 3.65 0.13 -19.72
CA ASN A 79 4.16 -0.73 -20.78
C ASN A 79 5.68 -0.94 -20.69
N ASN A 80 6.13 -1.41 -19.54
CA ASN A 80 7.53 -1.72 -19.24
C ASN A 80 7.62 -3.13 -18.60
N GLN A 81 8.74 -3.48 -17.98
CA GLN A 81 8.95 -4.74 -17.27
C GLN A 81 9.25 -4.48 -15.78
N ILE A 82 8.70 -3.40 -15.23
CA ILE A 82 9.05 -2.91 -13.89
C ILE A 82 8.60 -3.92 -12.84
N ARG A 83 9.51 -4.34 -11.97
CA ARG A 83 9.26 -5.26 -10.86
C ARG A 83 9.39 -4.61 -9.49
N THR A 84 10.04 -3.45 -9.43
CA THR A 84 10.22 -2.69 -8.19
C THR A 84 10.27 -1.20 -8.49
N ILE A 85 9.84 -0.42 -7.51
CA ILE A 85 9.91 1.04 -7.54
C ILE A 85 10.82 1.45 -6.40
N SER A 86 11.87 2.19 -6.71
CA SER A 86 12.73 2.81 -5.71
C SER A 86 12.52 4.32 -5.72
N SER A 87 12.78 4.94 -4.58
CA SER A 87 12.81 6.40 -4.46
C SER A 87 14.12 6.82 -3.82
N GLU A 88 14.75 7.86 -4.36
CA GLU A 88 15.90 8.50 -3.72
C GLU A 88 15.50 9.20 -2.41
N LEU A 89 14.20 9.43 -2.22
CA LEU A 89 13.61 10.12 -1.08
C LEU A 89 12.59 9.21 -0.42
N LYS A 90 12.99 8.55 0.66
CA LYS A 90 12.14 7.64 1.44
C LYS A 90 10.78 8.21 1.88
N ASN A 91 10.50 9.53 1.76
CA ASN A 91 9.27 10.17 2.27
C ASN A 91 8.85 11.50 1.58
N ARG A 92 9.42 11.90 0.44
CA ARG A 92 9.12 13.23 -0.18
C ARG A 92 9.07 13.18 -1.70
N VAL A 93 8.25 12.28 -2.23
CA VAL A 93 7.94 12.27 -3.64
C VAL A 93 6.65 13.05 -3.84
N LEU A 94 6.73 14.21 -4.51
CA LEU A 94 5.58 14.99 -4.94
C LEU A 94 5.25 14.58 -6.38
N LEU A 95 4.56 13.45 -6.52
CA LEU A 95 3.90 13.07 -7.77
C LEU A 95 2.40 13.34 -7.63
N ASN A 96 1.80 13.95 -8.64
CA ASN A 96 0.36 14.15 -8.72
C ASN A 96 -0.29 12.96 -9.41
N GLU A 97 0.34 12.46 -10.48
CA GLU A 97 -0.16 11.34 -11.25
C GLU A 97 0.95 10.32 -11.53
N LEU A 98 0.63 9.05 -11.34
CA LEU A 98 1.51 7.93 -11.65
C LEU A 98 0.78 6.87 -12.47
N ASN A 99 1.26 6.63 -13.69
CA ASN A 99 0.83 5.51 -14.50
C ASN A 99 1.91 4.42 -14.54
N ILE A 100 1.61 3.26 -13.95
CA ILE A 100 2.48 2.08 -13.92
C ILE A 100 1.76 0.84 -14.46
N GLU A 101 0.74 1.03 -15.30
CA GLU A 101 0.02 -0.05 -15.96
C GLU A 101 0.91 -0.91 -16.85
N ASN A 102 0.53 -2.17 -17.07
CA ASN A 102 1.22 -3.09 -17.99
C ASN A 102 2.71 -3.24 -17.60
N ASN A 103 2.94 -3.67 -16.36
CA ASN A 103 4.26 -3.92 -15.80
C ASN A 103 4.28 -5.29 -15.11
N SER A 104 5.28 -5.56 -14.28
CA SER A 104 5.46 -6.84 -13.57
C SER A 104 5.59 -6.63 -12.05
N LEU A 105 4.90 -5.62 -11.52
CA LEU A 105 4.93 -5.33 -10.09
C LEU A 105 4.13 -6.38 -9.32
N GLU A 106 4.75 -6.91 -8.27
CA GLU A 106 4.06 -7.76 -7.29
C GLU A 106 3.57 -6.94 -6.09
N LYS A 107 4.28 -5.86 -5.76
CA LYS A 107 3.96 -4.97 -4.64
C LYS A 107 4.53 -3.57 -4.88
N ILE A 108 3.99 -2.60 -4.16
CA ILE A 108 4.61 -1.29 -4.01
C ILE A 108 5.30 -1.24 -2.64
N PRO A 109 6.59 -0.87 -2.56
CA PRO A 109 7.28 -0.72 -1.28
C PRO A 109 6.57 0.21 -0.30
N MET A 110 6.51 -0.20 0.98
CA MET A 110 5.76 0.52 2.03
C MET A 110 6.34 1.92 2.33
N ASP A 111 7.63 2.14 2.07
CA ASP A 111 8.26 3.45 2.21
C ASP A 111 7.69 4.49 1.21
N LEU A 112 7.04 4.05 0.14
CA LEU A 112 6.32 4.93 -0.79
C LEU A 112 4.90 5.27 -0.34
N LYS A 113 4.39 4.69 0.75
CA LYS A 113 3.00 4.89 1.22
C LYS A 113 2.62 6.37 1.32
N SER A 114 3.45 7.17 1.99
CA SER A 114 3.24 8.61 2.16
C SER A 114 3.18 9.37 0.82
N SER A 115 3.87 8.88 -0.20
CA SER A 115 3.86 9.47 -1.53
C SER A 115 2.53 9.17 -2.25
N PHE A 116 2.08 7.91 -2.18
CA PHE A 116 0.79 7.48 -2.74
C PHE A 116 -0.43 8.13 -2.06
N GLU A 117 -0.34 8.41 -0.75
CA GLU A 117 -1.36 9.16 -0.02
C GLU A 117 -1.58 10.57 -0.59
N ASN A 118 -0.52 11.22 -1.09
CA ASN A 118 -0.58 12.58 -1.66
C ASN A 118 -0.87 12.63 -3.17
N MET A 119 -0.75 11.50 -3.89
CA MET A 119 -1.07 11.44 -5.32
C MET A 119 -2.56 11.67 -5.57
N GLN A 120 -2.89 12.35 -6.66
CA GLN A 120 -4.28 12.58 -7.09
C GLN A 120 -4.82 11.43 -7.92
N THR A 121 -3.97 10.84 -8.78
CA THR A 121 -4.37 9.78 -9.71
C THR A 121 -3.27 8.72 -9.81
N VAL A 122 -3.66 7.44 -9.77
CA VAL A 122 -2.77 6.30 -9.88
C VAL A 122 -3.42 5.23 -10.75
N HIS A 123 -2.64 4.67 -11.68
CA HIS A 123 -3.04 3.57 -12.55
C HIS A 123 -2.19 2.33 -12.30
N LEU A 124 -2.82 1.18 -12.03
CA LEU A 124 -2.19 -0.04 -11.48
C LEU A 124 -2.49 -1.32 -12.27
N LYS A 125 -3.45 -1.31 -13.20
CA LYS A 125 -3.94 -2.53 -13.87
C LYS A 125 -2.82 -3.23 -14.63
N ASN A 126 -3.04 -4.52 -14.91
CA ASN A 126 -2.11 -5.36 -15.66
C ASN A 126 -0.70 -5.41 -15.02
N ASN A 127 -0.68 -5.70 -13.73
CA ASN A 127 0.51 -6.03 -12.95
C ASN A 127 0.29 -7.37 -12.23
N SER A 128 1.36 -7.98 -11.72
CA SER A 128 1.33 -9.31 -11.09
C SER A 128 1.14 -9.24 -9.57
N TRP A 129 0.15 -8.48 -9.10
CA TRP A 129 -0.03 -8.18 -7.67
C TRP A 129 -0.06 -9.44 -6.79
N LYS A 130 0.83 -9.47 -5.80
CA LYS A 130 0.91 -10.49 -4.77
C LYS A 130 0.09 -10.03 -3.57
N CYS A 131 -1.11 -10.59 -3.43
CA CYS A 131 -2.06 -10.29 -2.39
C CYS A 131 -1.71 -11.03 -1.10
N ASP A 132 -0.80 -10.42 -0.34
CA ASP A 132 -0.42 -10.82 1.01
C ASP A 132 -0.34 -9.58 1.92
N CYS A 133 0.19 -9.75 3.13
CA CYS A 133 0.28 -8.67 4.11
C CYS A 133 1.24 -7.54 3.76
N GLU A 134 2.18 -7.73 2.82
CA GLU A 134 3.04 -6.64 2.38
C GLU A 134 2.27 -5.63 1.50
N LEU A 135 1.19 -6.07 0.85
CA LEU A 135 0.33 -5.24 0.00
C LEU A 135 -0.83 -4.59 0.77
N ASP A 136 -1.02 -4.94 2.04
CA ASP A 136 -2.16 -4.52 2.88
C ASP A 136 -2.35 -2.99 2.92
N TRP A 137 -1.26 -2.23 3.01
CA TRP A 137 -1.33 -0.77 3.07
C TRP A 137 -1.92 -0.17 1.79
N LEU A 138 -1.62 -0.74 0.63
CA LEU A 138 -2.11 -0.27 -0.66
C LEU A 138 -3.60 -0.60 -0.79
N VAL A 139 -4.00 -1.80 -0.35
CA VAL A 139 -5.41 -2.23 -0.29
C VAL A 139 -6.20 -1.31 0.63
N SER A 140 -5.64 -0.96 1.79
CA SER A 140 -6.26 -0.02 2.73
C SER A 140 -6.42 1.37 2.12
N LEU A 141 -5.38 1.89 1.43
CA LEU A 141 -5.46 3.17 0.74
C LEU A 141 -6.52 3.18 -0.37
N ILE A 142 -6.61 2.11 -1.15
CA ILE A 142 -7.66 1.92 -2.17
C ILE A 142 -9.04 1.96 -1.52
N LYS A 143 -9.27 1.19 -0.45
CA LYS A 143 -10.56 1.16 0.25
C LYS A 143 -10.94 2.53 0.80
N SER A 144 -10.01 3.24 1.43
CA SER A 144 -10.22 4.61 1.92
C SER A 144 -10.62 5.57 0.79
N SER A 145 -9.88 5.57 -0.32
CA SER A 145 -10.19 6.44 -1.48
C SER A 145 -11.59 6.18 -2.06
N ILE A 146 -12.05 4.92 -2.07
CA ILE A 146 -13.40 4.55 -2.52
C ILE A 146 -14.48 5.09 -1.57
N ILE A 147 -14.27 4.95 -0.26
CA ILE A 147 -15.19 5.46 0.78
C ILE A 147 -15.31 6.98 0.70
N GLU A 148 -14.18 7.66 0.50
CA GLU A 148 -14.08 9.11 0.37
C GLU A 148 -14.53 9.61 -1.01
N LYS A 149 -14.88 8.70 -1.93
CA LYS A 149 -15.28 8.97 -3.32
C LYS A 149 -14.22 9.77 -4.09
N GLU A 150 -12.95 9.56 -3.76
CA GLU A 150 -11.84 10.08 -4.53
C GLU A 150 -11.72 9.31 -5.84
N ASN A 151 -11.37 10.00 -6.92
CA ASN A 151 -11.07 9.36 -8.21
C ASN A 151 -9.60 8.93 -8.31
N LYS A 152 -8.99 8.50 -7.19
CA LYS A 152 -7.55 8.24 -7.10
C LYS A 152 -7.12 7.02 -7.93
N PHE A 153 -7.86 5.92 -7.85
CA PHE A 153 -7.57 4.69 -8.59
C PHE A 153 -8.63 4.48 -9.67
N THR A 154 -8.44 5.08 -10.83
CA THR A 154 -9.46 5.11 -11.90
C THR A 154 -9.68 3.75 -12.58
N ASP A 155 -8.67 2.87 -12.51
CA ASP A 155 -8.66 1.56 -13.15
C ASP A 155 -8.88 0.41 -12.14
N ILE A 156 -9.27 0.72 -10.91
CA ILE A 156 -9.33 -0.24 -9.79
C ILE A 156 -10.20 -1.48 -10.09
N ASP A 157 -11.21 -1.35 -10.94
CA ASP A 157 -12.05 -2.46 -11.36
C ASP A 157 -11.34 -3.54 -12.19
N MET A 158 -10.19 -3.20 -12.77
CA MET A 158 -9.33 -4.08 -13.57
C MET A 158 -8.09 -4.55 -12.80
N VAL A 159 -7.88 -4.09 -11.57
CA VAL A 159 -6.73 -4.47 -10.74
C VAL A 159 -7.08 -5.73 -9.96
N THR A 160 -6.40 -6.84 -10.26
CA THR A 160 -6.64 -8.15 -9.64
C THR A 160 -5.37 -8.75 -9.05
N CYS A 161 -5.55 -9.64 -8.08
CA CYS A 161 -4.52 -10.49 -7.52
C CYS A 161 -4.04 -11.51 -8.56
N SER A 162 -2.72 -11.71 -8.63
CA SER A 162 -2.06 -12.73 -9.44
C SER A 162 -1.38 -13.82 -8.61
N ASN A 163 -1.09 -13.54 -7.34
CA ASN A 163 -0.51 -14.49 -6.40
C ASN A 163 -1.04 -14.18 -4.98
N PRO A 164 -1.17 -15.17 -4.07
CA PRO A 164 -1.03 -16.61 -4.27
C PRO A 164 -2.14 -17.19 -5.16
N LYS A 165 -2.00 -18.46 -5.56
CA LYS A 165 -2.89 -19.11 -6.56
C LYS A 165 -4.35 -19.10 -6.15
N GLU A 166 -4.63 -19.18 -4.86
CA GLU A 166 -5.96 -19.21 -4.26
C GLU A 166 -6.69 -17.88 -4.41
N LEU A 167 -5.96 -16.77 -4.60
CA LEU A 167 -6.50 -15.42 -4.70
C LEU A 167 -6.51 -14.88 -6.14
N VAL A 168 -6.10 -15.67 -7.13
CA VAL A 168 -6.02 -15.23 -8.52
C VAL A 168 -7.39 -14.71 -9.01
N ASN A 169 -7.37 -13.58 -9.73
CA ASN A 169 -8.54 -12.87 -10.27
C ASN A 169 -9.46 -12.21 -9.23
N ILE A 170 -9.18 -12.29 -7.94
CA ILE A 170 -9.87 -11.46 -6.94
C ILE A 170 -9.47 -10.01 -7.20
N LYS A 171 -10.45 -9.10 -7.30
CA LYS A 171 -10.17 -7.67 -7.45
C LYS A 171 -9.49 -7.15 -6.20
N LEU A 172 -8.48 -6.30 -6.35
CA LEU A 172 -7.68 -5.81 -5.23
C LEU A 172 -8.52 -4.99 -4.23
N LYS A 173 -9.55 -4.27 -4.71
CA LYS A 173 -10.51 -3.56 -3.84
C LYS A 173 -11.37 -4.49 -2.96
N ASP A 174 -11.58 -5.73 -3.42
CA ASP A 174 -12.39 -6.75 -2.75
C ASP A 174 -11.52 -7.71 -1.91
N PHE A 175 -10.19 -7.64 -2.06
CA PHE A 175 -9.26 -8.42 -1.26
C PHE A 175 -9.33 -7.99 0.21
N ASP A 176 -9.56 -8.97 1.09
CA ASP A 176 -9.49 -8.82 2.53
C ASP A 176 -8.23 -9.51 3.02
N SER A 177 -7.26 -8.71 3.47
CA SER A 177 -5.92 -9.17 3.77
C SER A 177 -5.87 -9.99 5.07
N GLN A 178 -6.88 -9.93 5.95
CA GLN A 178 -6.89 -10.55 7.29
C GLN A 178 -5.53 -10.48 7.99
N CYS A 179 -4.79 -9.40 7.74
CA CYS A 179 -3.49 -9.22 8.33
C CYS A 179 -3.74 -8.72 9.73
N ASP A 180 -3.48 -9.58 10.71
CA ASP A 180 -3.32 -9.12 12.09
C ASP A 180 -2.25 -8.04 12.04
N SER A 181 -2.69 -6.81 12.27
CA SER A 181 -1.81 -5.67 12.40
C SER A 181 -0.95 -5.93 13.62
N HIS A 182 0.17 -6.62 13.42
CA HIS A 182 1.32 -6.56 14.30
C HIS A 182 1.98 -5.19 14.16
N ASP A 183 1.20 -4.13 14.37
CA ASP A 183 1.67 -2.94 15.04
C ASP A 183 1.87 -3.32 16.53
N GLY A 184 2.91 -4.11 16.80
CA GLY A 184 3.58 -4.22 18.10
C GLY A 184 2.76 -4.40 19.38
N LYS A 185 1.50 -4.85 19.36
CA LYS A 185 0.69 -5.08 20.58
C LYS A 185 -0.30 -6.24 20.40
N ASP A 186 0.21 -7.46 20.42
CA ASP A 186 -0.64 -8.61 20.66
C ASP A 186 -1.19 -8.56 22.11
N LYS A 187 -2.49 -8.31 22.26
CA LYS A 187 -3.22 -8.29 23.54
C LYS A 187 -4.06 -9.55 23.76
N SER A 188 -3.86 -10.60 22.97
CA SER A 188 -4.75 -11.77 22.99
C SER A 188 -4.28 -12.94 23.88
N ALA A 189 -3.05 -12.91 24.39
CA ALA A 189 -2.59 -13.90 25.35
C ALA A 189 -3.09 -13.59 26.78
N LEU A 190 -3.88 -14.50 27.37
CA LEU A 190 -4.20 -14.48 28.80
C LEU A 190 -2.89 -14.49 29.60
N LYS A 191 -2.70 -13.49 30.46
CA LYS A 191 -1.53 -13.43 31.33
C LYS A 191 -1.55 -14.61 32.31
N PRO A 192 -0.38 -15.11 32.77
CA PRO A 192 -0.30 -16.25 33.69
C PRO A 192 -1.20 -16.13 34.94
N TRP A 193 -1.33 -14.93 35.51
CA TRP A 193 -2.18 -14.70 36.68
C TRP A 193 -3.69 -14.86 36.37
N GLN A 194 -4.13 -14.61 35.13
CA GLN A 194 -5.52 -14.81 34.72
C GLN A 194 -5.84 -16.31 34.63
N ILE A 195 -4.89 -17.13 34.16
CA ILE A 195 -5.01 -18.59 34.16
C ILE A 195 -5.12 -19.12 35.60
N VAL A 196 -4.29 -18.60 36.50
CA VAL A 196 -4.33 -18.96 37.93
C VAL A 196 -5.71 -18.67 38.53
N LEU A 197 -6.29 -17.48 38.29
CA LEU A 197 -7.63 -17.14 38.78
C LEU A 197 -8.73 -18.05 38.23
N ILE A 198 -8.66 -18.42 36.95
CA ILE A 198 -9.61 -19.33 36.33
C ILE A 198 -9.54 -20.72 36.97
N VAL A 199 -8.32 -21.25 37.17
CA VAL A 199 -8.12 -22.56 37.81
C VAL A 199 -8.64 -22.56 39.24
N PHE A 200 -8.34 -21.53 40.04
CA PHE A 200 -8.87 -21.40 41.39
C PHE A 200 -10.40 -21.32 41.41
N GLY A 201 -11.01 -20.57 40.49
CA GLY A 201 -12.47 -20.49 40.35
C GLY A 201 -13.12 -21.84 40.06
N ILE A 202 -12.53 -22.63 39.16
CA ILE A 202 -13.01 -23.99 38.82
C ILE A 202 -12.90 -24.91 40.03
N LEU A 203 -11.75 -24.93 40.72
CA LEU A 203 -11.53 -25.76 41.90
C LEU A 203 -12.52 -25.41 43.03
N PHE A 204 -12.75 -24.12 43.25
CA PHE A 204 -13.73 -23.65 44.23
C PHE A 204 -15.15 -24.13 43.89
N TYR A 205 -15.58 -23.99 42.64
CA TYR A 205 -16.90 -24.44 42.20
C TYR A 205 -17.09 -25.96 42.37
N LEU A 206 -16.09 -26.77 42.00
CA LEU A 206 -16.14 -28.22 42.16
C LEU A 206 -16.25 -28.64 43.63
N SER A 207 -15.51 -27.96 44.52
CA SER A 207 -15.59 -28.22 45.96
C SER A 207 -16.96 -27.85 46.54
N LEU A 208 -17.57 -26.76 46.09
CA LEU A 208 -18.91 -26.34 46.51
C LEU A 208 -19.97 -27.33 46.02
N ALA A 209 -19.88 -27.77 44.77
CA ALA A 209 -20.78 -28.76 44.19
C ALA A 209 -20.70 -30.11 44.92
N SER A 210 -19.49 -30.58 45.26
CA SER A 210 -19.33 -31.82 46.02
C SER A 210 -19.90 -31.71 47.44
N ALA A 211 -19.69 -30.58 48.12
CA ALA A 211 -20.23 -30.33 49.46
C ALA A 211 -21.76 -30.29 49.46
N ILE A 212 -22.37 -29.62 48.48
CA ILE A 212 -23.83 -29.59 48.31
C ILE A 212 -24.36 -31.00 48.04
N GLY A 213 -23.73 -31.75 47.14
CA GLY A 213 -24.09 -33.14 46.85
C GLY A 213 -24.04 -34.03 48.10
N PHE A 214 -22.97 -33.91 48.89
CA PHE A 214 -22.81 -34.65 50.14
C PHE A 214 -23.88 -34.28 51.18
N CYS A 215 -24.18 -32.99 51.35
CA CYS A 215 -25.27 -32.52 52.21
C CYS A 215 -26.64 -33.08 51.80
N ILE A 216 -26.92 -33.16 50.50
CA ILE A 216 -28.18 -33.75 49.99
C ILE A 216 -28.25 -35.24 50.33
N VAL A 217 -27.15 -35.98 50.13
CA VAL A 217 -27.08 -37.43 50.45
C VAL A 217 -27.24 -37.68 51.95
N LEU A 218 -26.57 -36.90 52.80
CA LEU A 218 -26.72 -37.00 54.25
C LEU A 218 -28.15 -36.71 54.71
N ARG A 219 -28.78 -35.65 54.19
CA ARG A 219 -30.19 -35.34 54.48
C ARG A 219 -31.12 -36.49 54.07
N ARG A 220 -30.86 -37.12 52.91
CA ARG A 220 -31.62 -38.31 52.48
C ARG A 220 -31.42 -39.50 53.41
N ARG A 221 -30.18 -39.79 53.83
CA ARG A 221 -29.89 -40.89 54.77
C ARG A 221 -30.54 -40.70 56.14
N ILE A 222 -30.41 -39.50 56.74
CA ILE A 222 -31.01 -39.19 58.05
C ILE A 222 -32.54 -39.33 57.99
N ARG A 223 -33.18 -38.92 56.88
CA ARG A 223 -34.63 -39.06 56.70
C ARG A 223 -35.07 -40.52 56.58
N ILE A 224 -34.23 -41.42 56.06
CA ILE A 224 -34.53 -42.86 55.96
C ILE A 224 -34.40 -43.56 57.32
N THR A 225 -33.46 -43.13 58.18
CA THR A 225 -33.24 -43.74 59.50
C THR A 225 -34.18 -43.22 60.61
N ALA A 226 -35.02 -42.22 60.30
CA ALA A 226 -35.95 -41.58 61.26
C ALA A 226 -37.41 -42.07 61.12
N ASN A 227 -37.67 -43.05 60.26
CA ASN A 227 -38.93 -43.79 60.10
C ASN A 227 -38.73 -45.24 60.53
#